data_AF-A0A820N4B6-F1
#
_entry.id   AF-A0A820N4B6-F1
#
_cell.length_a   1.000
_cell.length_b   1.000
_cell.length_c   1.000
_cell.angle_alpha   90.00
_cell.angle_beta   90.00
_cell.angle_gamma   90.00
#
_symmetry.space_group_name_H-M   'P 1'
#
loop_
_entity.id
_entity.type
_entity.pdbx_description
1 polymer ?
#
loop_
_entity_poly.entity_id
_entity_poly.type
_entity_poly.pdbx_seq_one_letter_code
_entity_poly.pdbx_strand_id
1 'polypeptide(L)'
;TCEHRCGATKDCVLCKTFQSGPLTKEQCDRCQYRFETIDDARKDLNYRLCQFDDEQDQCRFFYTYHTENDQLVLRVQKKKNCRRILSVRLTIIIIVSSILAFGLFCLMIWRMLATLHDRREFAKFEQEREKAKWETDVNPLYRQATVKYQNPTYRGYKVAAALDSNH
;
A
#
# COMPACT_ATOMS: atom_id res chain seq x y z
N THR A 1 37.06 -38.61 -4.23
CA THR A 1 36.18 -39.62 -4.86
C THR A 1 34.77 -39.68 -4.26
N CYS A 2 34.16 -38.52 -3.97
CA CYS A 2 32.75 -38.39 -3.54
C CYS A 2 32.05 -37.34 -4.41
N GLU A 3 32.78 -36.25 -4.74
CA GLU A 3 32.42 -35.22 -5.71
C GLU A 3 31.88 -35.79 -7.02
N HIS A 4 32.60 -36.74 -7.64
CA HIS A 4 32.27 -37.22 -8.98
C HIS A 4 30.94 -37.97 -9.07
N ARG A 5 30.57 -38.78 -8.06
CA ARG A 5 29.30 -39.54 -8.09
C ARG A 5 28.10 -38.65 -7.79
N CYS A 6 28.21 -37.77 -6.80
CA CYS A 6 27.14 -36.80 -6.51
C CYS A 6 26.97 -35.86 -7.72
N GLY A 7 28.05 -35.32 -8.28
CA GLY A 7 27.98 -34.45 -9.46
C GLY A 7 27.33 -35.12 -10.68
N ALA A 8 27.71 -36.36 -11.01
CA ALA A 8 27.18 -37.06 -12.18
C ALA A 8 25.70 -37.50 -12.04
N THR A 9 25.22 -37.72 -10.81
CA THR A 9 23.83 -38.16 -10.56
C THR A 9 22.87 -37.00 -10.33
N LYS A 10 23.39 -35.80 -10.04
CA LYS A 10 22.63 -34.57 -9.76
C LYS A 10 21.56 -34.32 -10.82
N ASP A 11 21.95 -34.29 -12.09
CA ASP A 11 21.05 -33.89 -13.17
C ASP A 11 19.93 -34.91 -13.38
N CYS A 12 20.26 -36.21 -13.31
CA CYS A 12 19.28 -37.29 -13.40
C CYS A 12 18.24 -37.23 -12.28
N VAL A 13 18.66 -36.92 -11.05
CA VAL A 13 17.76 -36.73 -9.90
C VAL A 13 16.82 -35.54 -10.11
N LEU A 14 17.35 -34.42 -10.59
CA LEU A 14 16.57 -33.22 -10.88
C LEU A 14 15.46 -33.51 -11.90
N CYS A 15 15.81 -34.18 -13.00
CA CYS A 15 14.83 -34.44 -14.05
C CYS A 15 13.79 -35.50 -13.65
N LYS A 16 14.21 -36.66 -13.10
CA LYS A 16 13.27 -37.76 -12.79
C LYS A 16 12.35 -37.45 -11.60
N THR A 17 12.85 -36.77 -10.56
CA THR A 17 12.07 -36.51 -9.34
C THR A 17 11.36 -35.17 -9.37
N PHE A 18 12.04 -34.12 -9.82
CA PHE A 18 11.52 -32.74 -9.77
C PHE A 18 11.06 -32.19 -11.10
N GLN A 19 11.21 -32.95 -12.20
CA GLN A 19 10.86 -32.52 -13.57
C GLN A 19 11.49 -31.17 -13.94
N SER A 20 12.67 -30.92 -13.40
CA SER A 20 13.40 -29.64 -13.45
C SER A 20 14.88 -29.92 -13.75
N GLY A 21 15.66 -28.88 -14.02
CA GLY A 21 17.06 -28.98 -14.39
C GLY A 21 17.35 -28.83 -15.89
N PRO A 22 18.63 -29.00 -16.29
CA PRO A 22 19.11 -28.67 -17.64
C PRO A 22 18.94 -29.80 -18.68
N LEU A 23 18.61 -31.02 -18.24
CA LEU A 23 18.47 -32.18 -19.14
C LEU A 23 17.18 -32.11 -19.96
N THR A 24 17.26 -32.48 -21.23
CA THR A 24 16.05 -32.72 -22.06
C THR A 24 15.41 -34.07 -21.71
N LYS A 25 14.15 -34.28 -22.12
CA LYS A 25 13.39 -35.52 -21.84
C LYS A 25 14.13 -36.77 -22.30
N GLU A 26 14.71 -36.75 -23.50
CA GLU A 26 15.50 -37.87 -24.04
C GLU A 26 16.74 -38.18 -23.19
N GLN A 27 17.44 -37.14 -22.72
CA GLN A 27 18.63 -37.32 -21.90
C GLN A 27 18.27 -37.84 -20.51
N CYS A 28 17.13 -37.41 -19.98
CA CYS A 28 16.56 -37.88 -18.74
C CYS A 28 16.21 -39.37 -18.79
N ASP A 29 15.68 -39.86 -19.91
CA ASP A 29 15.32 -41.26 -20.08
C ASP A 29 16.54 -42.20 -20.18
N ARG A 30 17.72 -41.67 -20.50
CA ARG A 30 18.99 -42.41 -20.42
C ARG A 30 19.47 -42.64 -18.99
N CYS A 31 18.87 -41.98 -17.99
CA CYS A 31 19.19 -42.21 -16.58
C CYS A 31 18.56 -43.54 -16.09
N GLN A 32 19.32 -44.64 -16.20
CA GLN A 32 18.88 -45.99 -15.80
C GLN A 32 19.12 -46.31 -14.30
N TYR A 33 19.12 -45.29 -13.45
CA TYR A 33 19.28 -45.47 -12.00
C TYR A 33 17.96 -45.91 -11.35
N ARG A 34 18.05 -46.65 -10.24
CA ARG A 34 16.88 -46.95 -9.42
C ARG A 34 16.62 -45.78 -8.48
N PHE A 35 15.45 -45.17 -8.57
CA PHE A 35 15.05 -44.04 -7.74
C PHE A 35 14.06 -44.48 -6.66
N GLU A 36 14.35 -44.09 -5.42
CA GLU A 36 13.47 -44.29 -4.27
C GLU A 36 13.17 -42.94 -3.64
N THR A 37 11.90 -42.63 -3.44
CA THR A 37 11.49 -41.35 -2.84
C THR A 37 11.34 -41.53 -1.33
N ILE A 38 12.06 -40.73 -0.56
CA ILE A 38 12.03 -40.75 0.91
C ILE A 38 11.63 -39.39 1.49
N ASP A 39 11.21 -39.36 2.75
CA ASP A 39 10.76 -38.11 3.40
C ASP A 39 11.90 -37.17 3.78
N ASP A 40 13.01 -37.69 4.31
CA ASP A 40 14.20 -36.89 4.65
C ASP A 40 15.49 -37.70 4.50
N ALA A 41 16.24 -37.40 3.44
CA ALA A 41 17.53 -38.02 3.15
C ALA A 41 18.61 -37.70 4.20
N ARG A 42 18.41 -36.68 5.05
CA ARG A 42 19.37 -36.31 6.10
C ARG A 42 19.29 -37.22 7.33
N LYS A 43 18.19 -37.96 7.50
CA LYS A 43 18.03 -38.90 8.63
C LYS A 43 18.81 -40.20 8.43
N ASP A 44 19.14 -40.51 7.18
CA ASP A 44 19.88 -41.72 6.82
C ASP A 44 21.39 -41.52 7.00
N LEU A 45 21.85 -41.55 8.26
CA LEU A 45 23.28 -41.43 8.63
C LEU A 45 24.16 -42.57 8.09
N ASN A 46 23.54 -43.68 7.69
CA ASN A 46 24.25 -44.85 7.17
C ASN A 46 24.77 -44.65 5.74
N TYR A 47 24.21 -43.68 5.00
CA TYR A 47 24.55 -43.44 3.60
C TYR A 47 25.12 -42.04 3.40
N ARG A 48 25.92 -41.87 2.35
CA ARG A 48 26.52 -40.56 2.06
C ARG A 48 25.46 -39.61 1.50
N LEU A 49 25.37 -38.44 2.12
CA LEU A 49 24.47 -37.36 1.73
C LEU A 49 25.09 -36.51 0.62
N CYS A 50 24.41 -36.43 -0.52
CA CYS A 50 24.64 -35.43 -1.55
C CYS A 50 23.68 -34.25 -1.32
N GLN A 51 24.20 -33.02 -1.39
CA GLN A 51 23.42 -31.79 -1.29
C GLN A 51 23.74 -30.88 -2.47
N PHE A 52 22.71 -30.35 -3.12
CA PHE A 52 22.85 -29.40 -4.20
C PHE A 52 21.75 -28.35 -4.16
N ASP A 53 22.07 -27.18 -4.70
CA ASP A 53 21.11 -26.11 -4.92
C ASP A 53 20.58 -26.19 -6.36
N ASP A 54 19.27 -26.07 -6.49
CA ASP A 54 18.58 -25.96 -7.77
C ASP A 54 18.60 -24.50 -8.23
N GLU A 55 19.13 -24.26 -9.42
CA GLU A 55 19.28 -22.91 -9.98
C GLU A 55 17.94 -22.26 -10.35
N GLN A 56 16.91 -23.05 -10.67
CA GLN A 56 15.60 -22.51 -11.09
C GLN A 56 14.81 -21.94 -9.91
N ASP A 57 14.79 -22.70 -8.80
CA ASP A 57 13.95 -22.38 -7.64
C ASP A 57 14.75 -21.85 -6.43
N GLN A 58 16.09 -21.78 -6.52
CA GLN A 58 16.99 -21.50 -5.39
C GLN A 58 16.72 -22.40 -4.16
N CYS A 59 16.25 -23.62 -4.40
CA CYS A 59 15.94 -24.58 -3.36
C CYS A 59 17.05 -25.60 -3.22
N ARG A 60 17.33 -25.99 -1.97
CA ARG A 60 18.28 -27.07 -1.71
C ARG A 60 17.57 -28.40 -1.73
N PHE A 61 18.12 -29.38 -2.43
CA PHE A 61 17.64 -30.75 -2.39
C PHE A 61 18.73 -31.68 -1.87
N PHE A 62 18.28 -32.75 -1.23
CA PHE A 62 19.11 -33.73 -0.56
C PHE A 62 18.77 -35.12 -1.08
N TYR A 63 19.79 -35.92 -1.33
CA TYR A 63 19.62 -37.32 -1.67
C TYR A 63 20.81 -38.13 -1.17
N THR A 64 20.60 -39.41 -0.93
CA THR A 64 21.66 -40.36 -0.61
C THR A 64 21.78 -41.38 -1.74
N TYR A 65 22.94 -42.01 -1.84
CA TYR A 65 23.14 -43.12 -2.77
C TYR A 65 23.75 -44.31 -2.05
N HIS A 66 23.35 -45.50 -2.48
CA HIS A 66 23.93 -46.76 -2.03
C HIS A 66 23.92 -47.77 -3.16
N THR A 67 24.70 -48.83 -3.02
CA THR A 67 24.75 -49.91 -4.00
C THR A 67 24.07 -51.13 -3.39
N GLU A 68 23.06 -51.66 -4.08
CA GLU A 68 22.30 -52.85 -3.70
C GLU A 68 22.32 -53.80 -4.90
N ASN A 69 22.79 -55.04 -4.73
CA ASN A 69 22.89 -56.05 -5.80
C ASN A 69 23.59 -55.53 -7.08
N ASP A 70 24.75 -54.90 -6.94
CA ASP A 70 25.52 -54.25 -8.02
C ASP A 70 24.80 -53.11 -8.77
N GLN A 71 23.60 -52.71 -8.33
CA GLN A 71 22.85 -51.58 -8.87
C GLN A 71 22.95 -50.35 -7.97
N LEU A 72 23.14 -49.17 -8.58
CA LEU A 72 23.14 -47.90 -7.86
C LEU A 72 21.69 -47.46 -7.57
N VAL A 73 21.36 -47.35 -6.29
CA VAL A 73 20.06 -46.89 -5.80
C VAL A 73 20.19 -45.49 -5.23
N LEU A 74 19.40 -44.57 -5.77
CA LEU A 74 19.33 -43.16 -5.39
C LEU A 74 18.09 -42.91 -4.54
N ARG A 75 18.28 -42.53 -3.28
CA ARG A 75 17.20 -42.17 -2.36
C ARG A 75 17.05 -40.67 -2.31
N VAL A 76 16.01 -40.15 -2.96
CA VAL A 76 15.78 -38.72 -3.17
C VAL A 76 14.69 -38.23 -2.22
N GLN A 77 14.90 -37.05 -1.62
CA GLN A 77 13.88 -36.43 -0.80
C GLN A 77 12.66 -36.00 -1.64
N LYS A 78 11.44 -36.32 -1.19
CA LYS A 78 10.19 -35.98 -1.89
C LYS A 78 9.97 -34.48 -2.10
N LYS A 79 10.43 -33.65 -1.17
CA LYS A 79 10.24 -32.19 -1.20
C LYS A 79 11.59 -31.50 -1.14
N LYS A 80 11.82 -30.55 -2.06
CA LYS A 80 12.98 -29.65 -1.98
C LYS A 80 12.86 -28.81 -0.71
N ASN A 81 13.98 -28.59 -0.02
CA ASN A 81 14.04 -27.68 1.11
C ASN A 81 14.22 -26.26 0.55
N CYS A 82 13.10 -25.68 0.13
CA CYS A 82 13.02 -24.28 -0.25
C CYS A 82 12.94 -23.44 1.02
N ARG A 83 13.97 -22.62 1.29
CA ARG A 83 13.79 -21.53 2.26
C ARG A 83 12.67 -20.67 1.69
N ARG A 84 11.56 -20.47 2.42
CA ARG A 84 10.47 -19.58 1.99
C ARG A 84 11.00 -18.16 1.91
N ILE A 85 11.66 -17.84 0.81
CA ILE A 85 11.89 -16.48 0.38
C ILE A 85 10.65 -16.22 -0.47
N LEU A 86 9.71 -15.46 0.08
CA LEU A 86 8.63 -14.87 -0.72
C LEU A 86 9.29 -14.35 -1.99
N SER A 87 8.87 -14.88 -3.15
CA SER A 87 9.52 -14.59 -4.42
C SER A 87 9.84 -13.10 -4.51
N VAL A 88 11.05 -12.74 -4.94
CA VAL A 88 11.54 -11.35 -4.89
C VAL A 88 10.53 -10.37 -5.49
N ARG A 89 9.88 -10.77 -6.61
CA ARG A 89 8.78 -10.04 -7.26
C ARG A 89 7.61 -9.73 -6.31
N LEU A 90 7.13 -10.72 -5.58
CA LEU A 90 5.99 -10.59 -4.67
C LEU A 90 6.33 -9.72 -3.45
N THR A 91 7.54 -9.86 -2.93
CA THR A 91 8.02 -9.02 -1.82
C THR A 91 8.04 -7.53 -2.20
N ILE A 92 8.52 -7.21 -3.41
CA ILE A 92 8.55 -5.83 -3.91
C ILE A 92 7.13 -5.27 -4.05
N ILE A 93 6.19 -6.04 -4.60
CA ILE A 93 4.79 -5.60 -4.78
C ILE A 93 4.16 -5.23 -3.43
N ILE A 94 4.39 -6.04 -2.39
CA ILE A 94 3.84 -5.79 -1.05
C ILE A 94 4.37 -4.48 -0.48
N ILE A 95 5.69 -4.26 -0.56
CA ILE A 95 6.33 -3.06 0.00
C ILE A 95 5.83 -1.80 -0.72
N VAL A 96 5.84 -1.81 -2.06
CA VAL A 96 5.39 -0.66 -2.86
C VAL A 96 3.92 -0.36 -2.59
N SER A 97 3.07 -1.39 -2.58
CA SER A 97 1.65 -1.21 -2.28
C SER A 97 1.42 -0.66 -0.88
N SER A 98 2.20 -1.09 0.11
CA SER A 98 2.08 -0.60 1.49
C SER A 98 2.43 0.88 1.60
N ILE A 99 3.54 1.31 0.98
CA ILE A 99 3.97 2.71 1.00
C ILE A 99 2.94 3.61 0.30
N LEU A 100 2.46 3.20 -0.87
CA LEU A 100 1.43 3.95 -1.61
C LEU A 100 0.12 4.05 -0.81
N ALA A 101 -0.35 2.95 -0.23
CA ALA A 101 -1.55 2.94 0.58
C ALA A 101 -1.42 3.82 1.84
N PHE A 102 -0.26 3.74 2.51
CA PHE A 102 0.01 4.56 3.69
C PHE A 102 0.08 6.06 3.34
N GLY A 103 0.74 6.41 2.24
CA GLY A 103 0.79 7.79 1.75
C GLY A 103 -0.60 8.34 1.44
N LEU A 104 -1.44 7.58 0.75
CA LEU A 104 -2.83 7.96 0.49
C LEU A 104 -3.65 8.09 1.78
N PHE A 105 -3.46 7.19 2.75
CA PHE A 105 -4.14 7.26 4.04
C PHE A 105 -3.78 8.52 4.81
N CYS A 106 -2.50 8.87 4.90
CA CYS A 106 -2.04 10.11 5.52
C CYS A 106 -2.58 11.35 4.79
N LEU A 107 -2.60 11.35 3.45
CA LEU A 107 -3.16 12.44 2.66
C LEU A 107 -4.67 12.60 2.88
N MET A 108 -5.42 11.50 3.01
CA MET A 108 -6.84 11.54 3.34
C MET A 108 -7.09 12.16 4.72
N ILE A 109 -6.31 11.76 5.74
CA ILE A 109 -6.42 12.34 7.08
C ILE A 109 -6.06 13.83 7.04
N TRP A 110 -4.94 14.20 6.41
CA TRP A 110 -4.53 15.59 6.26
C TRP A 110 -5.62 16.43 5.60
N ARG A 111 -6.19 15.94 4.49
CA ARG A 111 -7.25 16.64 3.75
C ARG A 111 -8.52 16.76 4.59
N MET A 112 -8.89 15.73 5.35
CA MET A 112 -10.01 15.79 6.27
C MET A 112 -9.79 16.85 7.35
N LEU A 113 -8.59 16.89 7.96
CA LEU A 113 -8.24 17.90 8.96
C LEU A 113 -8.26 19.32 8.38
N ALA A 114 -7.67 19.53 7.19
CA ALA A 114 -7.69 20.82 6.51
C ALA A 114 -9.13 21.28 6.21
N THR A 115 -9.97 20.38 5.69
CA THR A 115 -11.38 20.69 5.41
C THR A 115 -12.14 21.08 6.69
N LEU A 116 -11.86 20.43 7.81
CA LEU A 116 -12.47 20.78 9.09
C LEU A 116 -12.00 22.14 9.61
N HIS A 117 -10.72 22.47 9.43
CA HIS A 117 -10.17 23.77 9.78
C HIS A 117 -10.84 24.88 8.96
N ASP A 118 -10.88 24.72 7.64
CA ASP A 118 -11.50 25.68 6.73
C ASP A 118 -12.99 25.88 7.06
N ARG A 119 -13.74 24.81 7.37
CA ARG A 119 -15.15 24.94 7.77
C ARG A 119 -15.34 25.66 9.10
N ARG A 120 -14.43 25.48 10.06
CA ARG A 120 -14.47 26.18 11.35
C ARG A 120 -14.19 27.67 11.18
N GLU A 121 -13.18 28.02 10.40
CA GLU A 121 -12.85 29.43 10.12
C GLU A 121 -13.96 30.11 9.32
N PHE A 122 -14.52 29.42 8.32
CA PHE A 122 -15.64 29.93 7.54
C PHE A 122 -16.86 30.24 8.42
N ALA A 123 -17.23 29.32 9.32
CA ALA A 123 -18.35 29.53 10.24
C ALA A 123 -18.12 30.72 11.19
N LYS A 124 -16.88 30.90 11.66
CA LYS A 124 -16.51 32.06 12.49
C LYS A 124 -16.60 33.36 11.69
N PHE A 125 -16.15 33.35 10.44
CA PHE A 125 -16.17 34.51 9.57
C PHE A 125 -17.60 34.94 9.21
N GLU A 126 -18.51 34.01 8.92
CA GLU A 126 -19.93 34.34 8.69
C GLU A 126 -20.58 34.99 9.91
N GLN A 127 -20.32 34.47 11.11
CA GLN A 127 -20.82 35.07 12.36
C GLN A 127 -20.28 36.50 12.58
N GLU A 128 -19.00 36.75 12.29
CA GLU A 128 -18.42 38.10 12.35
C GLU A 128 -19.04 39.04 11.31
N ARG A 129 -19.31 38.56 10.08
CA ARG A 129 -19.98 39.34 9.03
C ARG A 129 -21.42 39.70 9.38
N GLU A 130 -22.19 38.79 9.97
CA GLU A 130 -23.57 39.08 10.40
C GLU A 130 -23.61 40.10 11.53
N LYS A 131 -22.72 39.97 12.53
CA LYS A 131 -22.57 40.96 13.60
C LYS A 131 -22.16 42.32 13.06
N ALA A 132 -21.23 42.38 12.12
CA ALA A 132 -20.80 43.63 11.49
C ALA A 132 -21.93 44.32 10.71
N LYS A 133 -22.82 43.56 10.05
CA LYS A 133 -24.03 44.12 9.40
C LYS A 133 -25.01 44.70 10.42
N TRP A 134 -25.22 44.03 11.55
CA TRP A 134 -26.09 44.52 12.61
C TRP A 134 -25.53 45.80 13.28
N GLU A 135 -24.22 45.84 13.54
CA GLU A 135 -23.54 47.01 14.13
C GLU A 135 -23.54 48.23 13.20
N THR A 136 -23.59 48.04 11.87
CA THR A 136 -23.69 49.15 10.91
C THR A 136 -25.11 49.64 10.69
N ASP A 137 -26.13 48.83 10.94
CA ASP A 137 -27.54 49.18 10.68
C ASP A 137 -28.18 50.02 11.80
N VAL A 138 -27.60 50.05 13.01
CA VAL A 138 -28.07 50.91 14.10
C VAL A 138 -26.91 51.48 14.92
N ASN A 139 -26.42 52.67 14.55
CA ASN A 139 -25.60 53.49 15.44
C ASN A 139 -26.52 54.29 16.39
N PRO A 140 -26.62 53.95 17.70
CA PRO A 140 -27.45 54.68 18.66
C PRO A 140 -26.94 56.11 18.96
N LEU A 141 -25.77 56.50 18.46
CA LEU A 141 -25.20 57.84 18.55
C LEU A 141 -25.40 58.70 17.30
N TYR A 142 -25.92 58.14 16.19
CA TYR A 142 -26.14 58.90 14.97
C TYR A 142 -27.45 59.67 15.03
N ARG A 143 -27.38 60.96 15.41
CA ARG A 143 -28.48 61.91 15.23
C ARG A 143 -28.44 62.46 13.81
N GLN A 144 -29.53 62.32 13.05
CA GLN A 144 -29.70 63.11 11.81
C GLN A 144 -29.61 64.60 12.14
N ALA A 145 -28.74 65.34 11.43
CA ALA A 145 -28.49 66.77 11.64
C ALA A 145 -29.63 67.69 11.13
N THR A 146 -30.85 67.17 10.99
CA THR A 146 -32.00 67.94 10.51
C THR A 146 -33.19 67.70 11.43
N VAL A 147 -33.39 68.62 12.37
CA VAL A 147 -34.49 68.56 13.33
C VAL A 147 -35.72 69.19 12.66
N LYS A 148 -36.71 68.37 12.27
CA LYS A 148 -38.01 68.90 11.82
C LYS A 148 -38.79 69.40 13.04
N TYR A 149 -38.78 70.71 13.25
CA TYR A 149 -39.58 71.35 14.30
C TYR A 149 -40.97 71.67 13.75
N GLN A 150 -42.02 71.05 14.31
CA GLN A 150 -43.39 71.53 14.07
C GLN A 150 -43.59 72.79 14.90
N ASN A 151 -43.79 73.93 14.24
CA ASN A 151 -44.03 75.22 14.88
C ASN A 151 -45.49 75.30 15.37
N PRO A 152 -45.76 75.25 16.70
CA PRO A 152 -47.12 75.31 17.23
C PRO A 152 -47.76 76.72 17.16
N THR A 153 -46.98 77.76 16.83
CA THR A 153 -47.47 79.15 16.77
C THR A 153 -48.30 79.45 15.51
N TYR A 154 -48.22 78.61 14.48
CA TYR A 154 -48.96 78.78 13.22
C TYR A 154 -50.41 78.23 13.23
N ARG A 155 -51.07 78.20 14.39
CA ARG A 155 -52.52 77.88 14.51
C ARG A 155 -53.43 79.10 14.69
N GLY A 156 -52.93 80.33 14.50
CA GLY A 156 -53.62 81.52 14.99
C GLY A 156 -53.85 82.70 14.06
N TYR A 157 -53.32 82.75 12.83
CA TYR A 157 -53.49 83.95 12.00
C TYR A 157 -53.72 83.62 10.53
N LYS A 158 -54.93 83.91 10.04
CA LYS A 158 -55.15 84.15 8.61
C LYS A 158 -54.48 85.48 8.27
N VAL A 159 -53.24 85.44 7.83
CA VAL A 159 -52.62 86.56 7.12
C VAL A 159 -52.54 86.15 5.66
N ALA A 160 -53.52 86.60 4.89
CA ALA A 160 -53.32 86.79 3.47
C ALA A 160 -52.29 87.91 3.31
N ALA A 161 -51.08 87.57 2.89
CA ALA A 161 -50.14 88.53 2.33
C ALA A 161 -49.25 87.78 1.34
N ALA A 162 -49.58 87.97 0.07
CA ALA A 162 -48.80 87.54 -1.06
C ALA A 162 -47.39 88.17 -1.01
N LEU A 163 -46.37 87.34 -1.20
CA LEU A 163 -45.13 87.76 -1.84
C LEU A 163 -44.73 86.64 -2.80
N ASP A 164 -45.41 86.66 -3.95
CA ASP A 164 -44.92 86.05 -5.17
C ASP A 164 -43.85 86.97 -5.75
N SER A 165 -42.60 86.48 -5.83
CA SER A 165 -41.62 86.90 -6.84
C SER A 165 -40.41 85.95 -6.81
N ASN A 166 -40.56 84.86 -7.58
CA ASN A 166 -39.59 84.29 -8.52
C ASN A 166 -38.08 84.50 -8.25
N HIS A 167 -37.40 83.42 -7.88
CA HIS A 167 -36.37 82.79 -8.73
C HIS A 167 -36.21 81.31 -8.35
#